data_AF-A0A938DUA9-F1
#
_entry.id   AF-A0A938DUA9-F1
#
_cell.length_a   1.000
_cell.length_b   1.000
_cell.length_c   1.000
_cell.angle_alpha   90.00
_cell.angle_beta   90.00
_cell.angle_gamma   90.00
#
_symmetry.space_group_name_H-M   'P 1'
#
loop_
_entity.id
_entity.type
_entity.pdbx_description
1 polymer ?
#
loop_
_entity_poly.entity_id
_entity_poly.type
_entity_poly.pdbx_seq_one_letter_code
_entity_poly.pdbx_strand_id
1 'polypeptide(L)'
;MSRRLGASNRNPATRWPGVTASRRSVDHTELDVDDLVEVRSRFDNRWTAGFAITAIRAEDCQIRRITDDTPLPVWFALEDVRPADAA
;
A
#
# COMPACT_ATOMS: atom_id res chain seq x y z
N MET A 1 34.66 58.71 15.21
CA MET A 1 35.12 57.64 16.12
C MET A 1 34.12 56.52 16.10
N SER A 2 34.62 55.31 15.89
CA SER A 2 33.92 54.04 15.75
C SER A 2 33.07 53.66 16.97
N ARG A 3 31.94 52.97 16.74
CA ARG A 3 31.72 51.56 17.16
C ARG A 3 30.32 51.11 16.73
N ARG A 4 30.31 50.18 15.76
CA ARG A 4 29.23 49.20 15.54
C ARG A 4 29.24 48.21 16.69
N LEU A 5 28.08 47.76 17.17
CA LEU A 5 27.82 46.40 17.67
C LEU A 5 26.34 46.28 18.08
N GLY A 6 25.72 45.18 17.68
CA GLY A 6 24.52 44.67 18.35
C GLY A 6 23.26 44.65 17.51
N ALA A 7 23.11 43.61 16.69
CA ALA A 7 21.85 42.87 16.56
C ALA A 7 22.13 41.59 15.75
N SER A 8 22.58 40.55 16.46
CA SER A 8 22.51 39.17 15.99
C SER A 8 21.04 38.82 15.83
N ASN A 9 20.52 38.83 14.61
CA ASN A 9 19.22 38.25 14.30
C ASN A 9 19.43 37.18 13.22
N ARG A 10 19.54 35.92 13.65
CA ARG A 10 19.38 34.77 12.74
C ARG A 10 18.99 33.52 13.53
N ASN A 11 17.79 33.04 13.17
CA ASN A 11 17.18 31.73 13.36
C ASN A 11 16.76 31.26 14.76
N PRO A 12 15.45 31.17 15.02
CA PRO A 12 14.92 30.04 15.78
C PRO A 12 14.98 28.80 14.86
N ALA A 13 15.95 27.93 15.12
CA ALA A 13 15.88 26.56 14.63
C ALA A 13 14.69 25.87 15.29
N THR A 14 13.55 25.88 14.61
CA THR A 14 12.38 25.09 14.95
C THR A 14 12.79 23.62 14.96
N ARG A 15 12.92 23.12 16.18
CA ARG A 15 13.17 21.76 16.58
C ARG A 15 12.04 20.87 16.07
N TRP A 16 12.30 20.04 15.07
CA TRP A 16 11.47 18.89 14.74
C TRP A 16 12.12 17.65 15.35
N PRO A 17 11.50 16.98 16.34
CA PRO A 17 11.84 15.61 16.67
C PRO A 17 11.01 14.66 15.80
N GLY A 18 11.65 13.74 15.10
CA GLY A 18 11.00 12.53 14.57
C GLY A 18 10.35 12.66 13.19
N VAL A 19 11.18 12.69 12.14
CA VAL A 19 10.77 12.06 10.88
C VAL A 19 11.58 10.78 10.72
N THR A 20 11.13 9.72 11.36
CA THR A 20 11.41 8.35 10.92
C THR A 20 10.70 8.18 9.59
N ALA A 21 11.32 8.63 8.50
CA ALA A 21 11.02 8.10 7.17
C ALA A 21 11.61 6.69 7.07
N SER A 22 11.07 5.79 7.89
CA SER A 22 11.31 4.36 7.84
C SER A 22 9.93 3.73 7.83
N ARG A 23 9.48 3.40 6.62
CA ARG A 23 8.77 2.15 6.29
C ARG A 23 8.02 2.36 4.97
N ARG A 24 8.77 2.23 3.88
CA ARG A 24 8.29 1.40 2.78
C ARG A 24 9.26 0.23 2.70
N SER A 25 9.18 -0.64 3.72
CA SER A 25 9.31 -2.05 3.36
C SER A 25 8.25 -2.23 2.29
N VAL A 26 8.67 -2.63 1.10
CA VAL A 26 7.78 -3.41 0.25
C VAL A 26 7.52 -4.66 1.07
N ASP A 27 6.55 -4.57 1.98
CA ASP A 27 6.06 -5.70 2.74
C ASP A 27 5.62 -6.69 1.65
N HIS A 28 6.32 -7.82 1.58
CA HIS A 28 5.76 -9.01 0.97
C HIS A 28 4.50 -9.28 1.77
N THR A 29 3.41 -8.62 1.37
CA THR A 29 2.18 -8.58 2.14
C THR A 29 1.65 -9.99 2.03
N GLU A 30 1.84 -10.76 3.10
CA GLU A 30 1.15 -12.01 3.31
C GLU A 30 -0.33 -11.68 3.21
N LEU A 31 -0.91 -12.01 2.06
CA LEU A 31 -2.33 -11.92 1.83
C LEU A 31 -3.01 -12.91 2.78
N ASP A 32 -4.12 -12.52 3.39
CA ASP A 32 -4.95 -13.39 4.21
C ASP A 32 -6.35 -13.56 3.60
N VAL A 33 -7.13 -14.49 4.15
CA VAL A 33 -8.52 -14.67 3.73
C VAL A 33 -9.32 -13.43 4.15
N ASP A 34 -10.28 -13.06 3.31
CA ASP A 34 -11.09 -11.83 3.39
C ASP A 34 -10.35 -10.51 3.12
N ASP A 35 -9.04 -10.53 2.86
CA ASP A 35 -8.32 -9.34 2.42
C ASP A 35 -8.88 -8.80 1.10
N LEU A 36 -9.01 -7.47 1.06
CA LEU A 36 -9.41 -6.75 -0.15
C LEU A 36 -8.24 -6.69 -1.11
N VAL A 37 -8.48 -7.11 -2.35
CA VAL A 37 -7.44 -7.23 -3.37
C VAL A 37 -7.86 -6.61 -4.70
N GLU A 38 -6.83 -6.22 -5.45
CA GLU A 38 -6.93 -5.93 -6.86
C GLU A 38 -6.35 -7.10 -7.67
N VAL A 39 -6.99 -7.38 -8.80
CA VAL A 39 -6.56 -8.43 -9.71
C VAL A 39 -6.15 -7.85 -11.05
N ARG A 40 -5.05 -8.37 -11.58
CA ARG A 40 -4.51 -7.99 -12.87
C ARG A 40 -5.28 -8.68 -14.00
N SER A 41 -5.90 -7.88 -14.86
CA SER A 41 -6.47 -8.36 -16.12
C SER A 41 -5.34 -8.79 -17.07
N ARG A 42 -5.39 -10.03 -17.55
CA ARG A 42 -4.43 -10.52 -18.55
C ARG A 42 -4.69 -9.96 -19.96
N PHE A 43 -5.87 -9.41 -20.20
CA PHE A 43 -6.27 -8.88 -21.52
C PHE A 43 -5.72 -7.47 -21.75
N ASP A 44 -5.80 -6.62 -20.73
CA ASP A 44 -5.46 -5.19 -20.82
C ASP A 44 -4.36 -4.77 -19.82
N ASN A 45 -3.84 -5.70 -19.03
CA ASN A 45 -2.76 -5.51 -18.06
C ASN A 45 -3.06 -4.42 -17.00
N ARG A 46 -4.34 -4.16 -16.70
CA ARG A 46 -4.76 -3.25 -15.62
C ARG A 46 -5.14 -4.02 -14.36
N TRP A 47 -4.97 -3.35 -13.24
CA TRP A 47 -5.44 -3.80 -11.93
C TRP A 47 -6.89 -3.37 -11.73
N THR A 48 -7.72 -4.30 -11.28
CA THR A 48 -9.14 -4.07 -11.02
C THR A 48 -9.43 -4.43 -9.57
N ALA A 49 -9.95 -3.46 -8.81
CA ALA A 49 -10.41 -3.65 -7.43
C ALA A 49 -11.80 -4.32 -7.39
N GLY A 50 -12.29 -4.54 -6.16
CA GLY A 50 -13.64 -5.09 -5.95
C GLY A 50 -13.65 -6.59 -5.66
N PHE A 51 -12.52 -7.15 -5.24
CA PHE A 51 -12.39 -8.56 -4.91
C PHE A 51 -11.89 -8.74 -3.48
N ALA A 52 -12.25 -9.86 -2.87
CA ALA A 52 -11.72 -10.31 -1.60
C ALA A 52 -11.21 -11.74 -1.73
N ILE A 53 -10.18 -12.10 -0.97
CA ILE A 53 -9.66 -13.47 -0.95
C ILE A 53 -10.66 -14.37 -0.21
N THR A 54 -10.92 -15.56 -0.74
CA THR A 54 -11.75 -16.56 -0.05
C THR A 54 -10.95 -17.81 0.36
N ALA A 55 -9.83 -18.09 -0.32
CA ALA A 55 -8.92 -19.17 0.02
C ALA A 55 -7.52 -18.89 -0.52
N ILE A 56 -6.50 -19.35 0.19
CA ILE A 56 -5.09 -19.21 -0.20
C ILE A 56 -4.44 -20.59 -0.25
N ARG A 57 -3.58 -20.79 -1.24
CA ARG A 57 -2.65 -21.92 -1.33
C ARG A 57 -1.24 -21.36 -1.52
N ALA A 58 -0.27 -22.25 -1.71
CA ALA A 58 1.14 -21.87 -1.78
C ALA A 58 1.47 -20.88 -2.92
N GLU A 59 0.81 -20.99 -4.08
CA GLU A 59 1.15 -20.22 -5.29
C GLU A 59 -0.04 -19.49 -5.91
N ASP A 60 -1.26 -19.80 -5.47
CA ASP A 60 -2.49 -19.24 -5.98
C ASP A 60 -3.50 -18.96 -4.86
N CYS A 61 -4.48 -18.12 -5.17
CA CYS A 61 -5.59 -17.81 -4.30
C CYS A 61 -6.90 -17.81 -5.06
N GLN A 62 -7.97 -18.16 -4.37
CA GLN A 62 -9.33 -17.99 -4.86
C GLN A 62 -9.86 -16.66 -4.34
N ILE A 63 -10.60 -15.94 -5.18
CA ILE A 63 -11.21 -14.66 -4.83
C ILE A 63 -12.72 -14.70 -5.04
N ARG A 64 -13.42 -13.81 -4.35
CA ARG A 64 -14.84 -13.48 -4.57
C ARG A 64 -15.00 -12.04 -4.99
N ARG A 65 -16.02 -11.76 -5.80
CA ARG A 65 -16.41 -10.40 -6.15
C ARG A 65 -17.21 -9.81 -4.99
N ILE A 66 -16.79 -8.65 -4.48
CA ILE A 66 -17.39 -8.03 -3.29
C ILE A 66 -18.85 -7.63 -3.54
N THR A 67 -19.18 -7.20 -4.76
CA THR A 67 -20.50 -6.66 -5.12
C THR A 67 -21.65 -7.62 -4.86
N ASP A 68 -21.43 -8.93 -5.00
CA ASP A 68 -22.45 -9.97 -4.91
C ASP A 68 -21.95 -11.23 -4.21
N ASP A 69 -20.80 -11.14 -3.53
CA ASP A 69 -20.17 -12.21 -2.78
C ASP A 69 -19.80 -13.47 -3.59
N THR A 70 -19.95 -13.45 -4.91
CA THR A 70 -19.76 -14.64 -5.75
C THR A 70 -18.27 -14.99 -5.86
N PRO A 71 -17.84 -16.21 -5.48
CA PRO A 71 -16.50 -16.70 -5.74
C PRO A 71 -16.29 -16.87 -7.24
N LEU A 72 -15.16 -16.37 -7.75
CA LEU A 72 -14.81 -16.62 -9.15
C LEU A 72 -14.45 -18.11 -9.33
N PRO A 73 -14.83 -18.72 -10.47
CA PRO A 73 -14.59 -20.15 -10.72
C PRO A 73 -13.12 -20.48 -11.03
N VAL A 74 -12.22 -19.51 -10.91
CA VAL A 74 -10.80 -19.63 -11.27
C VAL A 74 -9.91 -19.21 -10.10
N TRP A 75 -8.76 -19.86 -10.00
CA TRP A 75 -7.69 -19.51 -9.07
C TRP A 75 -6.76 -18.51 -9.75
N PHE A 76 -6.30 -17.52 -9.00
CA PHE A 76 -5.39 -16.48 -9.46
C PHE A 76 -4.01 -16.71 -8.88
N ALA A 77 -2.98 -16.58 -9.71
CA ALA A 77 -1.60 -16.62 -9.24
C ALA A 77 -1.37 -15.43 -8.31
N LEU A 78 -0.60 -15.61 -7.23
CA LEU A 78 -0.31 -14.54 -6.28
C LEU A 78 0.39 -13.34 -6.95
N GLU A 79 1.06 -13.52 -8.09
CA GLU A 79 1.65 -12.42 -8.87
C GLU A 79 0.62 -11.55 -9.62
N ASP A 80 -0.56 -12.09 -9.90
CA ASP A 80 -1.67 -11.40 -10.57
C ASP A 80 -2.65 -10.78 -9.55
N VAL A 81 -2.31 -10.85 -8.26
CA VAL A 81 -3.10 -10.34 -7.14
C VAL A 81 -2.25 -9.42 -6.30
N ARG A 82 -2.82 -8.31 -5.83
CA ARG A 82 -2.16 -7.41 -4.88
C ARG A 82 -3.16 -6.85 -3.88
N PRO A 83 -2.72 -6.41 -2.69
CA PRO A 83 -3.58 -5.70 -1.75
C PRO A 83 -4.24 -4.50 -2.42
N ALA A 84 -5.54 -4.32 -2.17
CA ALA A 84 -6.23 -3.10 -2.58
C ALA A 84 -5.74 -1.93 -1.71
N ASP A 85 -5.49 -0.79 -2.34
CA ASP A 85 -5.23 0.45 -1.61
C ASP A 85 -6.53 0.82 -0.89
N ALA A 86 -6.52 0.73 0.44
CA ALA A 86 -7.62 1.22 1.27
C ALA A 86 -7.62 2.75 1.18
N ALA A 87 -8.33 3.28 0.18
CA ALA A 87 -8.52 4.71 -0.03
C ALA A 87 -9.32 5.37 1.10
#